data_AF-S2SIP6-F1
#
_entry.id   AF-S2SIP6-F1
#
_cell.length_a   1.000
_cell.length_b   1.000
_cell.length_c   1.000
_cell.angle_alpha   90.00
_cell.angle_beta   90.00
_cell.angle_gamma   90.00
#
_symmetry.space_group_name_H-M   'P 1'
#
loop_
_entity.id
_entity.type
_entity.pdbx_description
1 polymer ?
#
loop_
_entity_poly.entity_id
_entity_poly.type
_entity_poly.pdbx_seq_one_letter_code
_entity_poly.pdbx_strand_id
1 'polypeptide(L)'
;MIDVNKFESMQIGLASPDKIRSWSYGEVKKPETINYRTLKPERDGLFDERIFGPTKDWECACGKYKRIRYKGIVCDRCGVEVTRSKVRRERMGHIELAAPVTHIWYFKGIPSRMGLVLDMSPRSL
;
A
#
# COMPACT_ATOMS: atom_id res chain seq x y z
N MET A 1 7.13 8.03 -19.73
CA MET A 1 7.49 6.61 -19.65
C MET A 1 8.97 6.59 -19.33
N ILE A 2 9.35 6.16 -18.13
CA ILE A 2 10.75 6.21 -17.68
C ILE A 2 11.55 5.23 -18.56
N ASP A 3 12.60 5.71 -19.20
CA ASP A 3 13.48 4.90 -20.05
C ASP A 3 14.32 3.99 -19.14
N VAL A 4 14.03 2.69 -19.16
CA VAL A 4 14.57 1.70 -18.21
C VAL A 4 16.09 1.48 -18.37
N ASN A 5 16.68 2.04 -19.43
CA ASN A 5 18.06 1.81 -19.83
C ASN A 5 19.01 2.98 -19.53
N LYS A 6 18.54 4.07 -18.91
CA LYS A 6 19.40 5.22 -18.53
C LYS A 6 19.23 5.60 -17.06
N PHE A 7 19.67 4.71 -16.17
CA PHE A 7 19.88 5.04 -14.76
C PHE A 7 21.38 5.05 -14.47
N GLU A 8 21.87 6.09 -13.80
CA GLU A 8 23.28 6.19 -13.39
C GLU A 8 23.59 5.27 -12.20
N SER A 9 22.64 5.14 -11.27
CA SER A 9 22.74 4.24 -10.12
C SER A 9 21.36 3.89 -9.54
N MET A 10 21.33 2.86 -8.69
CA MET A 10 20.16 2.47 -7.91
C MET A 10 20.53 2.45 -6.44
N GLN A 11 19.74 3.12 -5.60
CA GLN A 11 19.96 3.20 -4.16
C GLN A 11 18.89 2.41 -3.41
N ILE A 12 19.34 1.64 -2.42
CA ILE A 12 18.47 1.00 -1.42
C ILE A 12 18.81 1.56 -0.04
N GLY A 13 17.79 1.74 0.80
CA GLY A 13 17.95 2.27 2.14
C GLY A 13 16.74 1.96 3.02
N LEU A 14 16.86 2.30 4.30
CA LEU A 14 15.78 2.14 5.26
C LEU A 14 14.61 3.09 4.92
N ALA A 15 13.39 2.58 5.02
CA ALA A 15 12.19 3.39 4.92
C ALA A 15 11.78 3.86 6.33
N SER A 16 11.73 5.18 6.55
CA SER A 16 11.16 5.74 7.77
C SER A 16 9.62 5.55 7.79
N PRO A 17 8.98 5.59 8.97
CA PRO A 17 7.51 5.55 9.05
C PRO A 17 6.84 6.61 8.18
N ASP A 18 7.38 7.83 8.14
CA ASP A 18 6.86 8.92 7.31
C ASP A 18 7.00 8.63 5.81
N LYS A 19 8.10 7.97 5.41
CA LYS A 19 8.28 7.53 4.02
C LYS A 19 7.24 6.48 3.63
N ILE A 20 6.94 5.52 4.51
CA ILE A 20 5.88 4.52 4.30
C ILE A 20 4.52 5.20 4.13
N ARG A 21 4.20 6.19 4.96
CA ARG A 21 2.96 6.98 4.83
C ARG A 21 2.92 7.79 3.53
N SER A 22 4.04 8.37 3.11
CA SER A 22 4.11 9.14 1.85
C SER A 22 3.84 8.31 0.59
N TRP A 23 4.14 7.01 0.65
CA TRP A 23 3.86 6.07 -0.43
C TRP A 23 2.41 5.59 -0.45
N SER A 24 1.74 5.70 0.69
CA SER A 24 0.44 5.10 0.88
C SER A 24 -0.69 5.95 0.32
N TYR A 25 -1.68 5.27 -0.25
CA TYR A 25 -2.94 5.87 -0.69
C TYR A 25 -4.05 5.74 0.36
N GLY A 26 -3.78 5.07 1.48
CA GLY A 26 -4.73 4.89 2.56
C GLY A 26 -4.36 3.78 3.53
N GLU A 27 -4.97 3.84 4.71
CA GLU A 27 -4.81 2.88 5.79
C GLU A 27 -5.78 1.71 5.62
N VAL A 28 -5.27 0.47 5.71
CA VAL A 28 -6.09 -0.74 5.75
C VAL A 28 -6.44 -1.04 7.21
N LYS A 29 -7.73 -0.88 7.56
CA LYS A 29 -8.23 -1.00 8.94
C LYS A 29 -8.84 -2.35 9.23
N LYS A 30 -9.27 -3.03 8.18
CA LYS A 30 -10.19 -4.16 8.23
C LYS A 30 -9.53 -5.40 7.63
N PRO A 31 -9.63 -6.57 8.28
CA PRO A 31 -9.07 -7.82 7.75
C PRO A 31 -9.88 -8.38 6.57
N GLU A 32 -11.06 -7.83 6.30
CA GLU A 32 -11.94 -8.29 5.25
C GLU A 32 -11.33 -8.12 3.85
N THR A 33 -11.68 -9.05 2.96
CA THR A 33 -11.13 -9.12 1.60
C THR A 33 -12.18 -8.72 0.57
N ILE A 34 -13.03 -9.67 0.18
CA ILE A 34 -14.10 -9.50 -0.79
C ILE A 34 -15.39 -10.09 -0.24
N ASN A 35 -16.51 -9.50 -0.63
CA ASN A 35 -17.82 -10.01 -0.30
C ASN A 35 -18.11 -11.29 -1.11
N TYR A 36 -18.45 -12.39 -0.45
CA TYR A 36 -18.71 -13.66 -1.15
C TYR A 36 -19.93 -13.63 -2.09
N ARG A 37 -20.92 -12.76 -1.86
CA ARG A 37 -22.12 -12.66 -2.71
C ARG A 37 -21.88 -11.74 -3.90
N THR A 38 -21.33 -10.57 -3.64
CA THR A 38 -21.20 -9.53 -4.68
C THR A 38 -19.87 -9.59 -5.43
N LEU A 39 -18.90 -10.35 -4.91
CA LEU A 39 -17.51 -10.39 -5.38
C LEU A 39 -16.83 -9.01 -5.40
N LYS A 40 -17.40 -8.03 -4.69
CA LYS A 40 -16.83 -6.69 -4.57
C LYS A 40 -15.89 -6.62 -3.37
N PRO A 41 -14.79 -5.86 -3.46
CA PRO A 41 -13.92 -5.57 -2.32
C PRO A 41 -14.70 -4.92 -1.18
N GLU A 42 -14.40 -5.34 0.05
CA GLU A 42 -14.92 -4.70 1.25
C GLU A 42 -14.20 -3.37 1.51
N ARG A 43 -14.94 -2.38 2.02
CA ARG A 43 -14.41 -1.04 2.29
C ARG A 43 -13.46 -1.06 3.48
N ASP A 44 -12.38 -0.30 3.41
CA ASP A 44 -11.24 -0.27 4.37
C ASP A 44 -10.48 -1.62 4.49
N GLY A 45 -10.83 -2.61 3.67
CA GLY A 45 -10.23 -3.94 3.65
C GLY A 45 -8.98 -4.04 2.77
N LEU A 46 -8.44 -5.25 2.66
CA LEU A 46 -7.19 -5.54 1.95
C LEU A 46 -7.26 -5.25 0.43
N PHE A 47 -8.45 -5.13 -0.13
CA PHE A 47 -8.66 -4.90 -1.56
C PHE A 47 -9.44 -3.62 -1.89
N ASP A 48 -9.67 -2.73 -0.90
CA ASP A 48 -10.48 -1.51 -1.04
C ASP A 48 -10.07 -0.70 -2.28
N GLU A 49 -11.04 -0.44 -3.15
CA GLU A 49 -10.83 0.31 -4.39
C GLU A 49 -10.46 1.77 -4.17
N ARG A 50 -10.80 2.35 -3.02
CA ARG A 50 -10.42 3.73 -2.69
C ARG A 50 -8.92 3.85 -2.43
N ILE A 51 -8.31 2.83 -1.82
CA ILE A 51 -6.88 2.80 -1.50
C ILE A 51 -6.11 2.39 -2.75
N PHE A 52 -6.41 1.21 -3.29
CA PHE A 52 -5.60 0.60 -4.34
C PHE A 52 -6.02 1.02 -5.76
N GLY A 53 -7.20 1.63 -5.93
CA GLY A 53 -7.76 2.01 -7.23
C GLY A 53 -8.85 1.04 -7.73
N PRO A 54 -9.53 1.37 -8.83
CA PRO A 54 -10.73 0.66 -9.27
C PRO A 54 -10.42 -0.74 -9.81
N THR A 55 -11.32 -1.71 -9.58
CA THR A 55 -11.18 -3.08 -10.12
C THR A 55 -11.38 -3.12 -11.64
N LYS A 56 -12.22 -2.22 -12.18
CA LYS A 56 -12.52 -2.11 -13.60
C LYS A 56 -12.01 -0.78 -14.16
N ASP A 57 -11.56 -0.82 -15.41
CA ASP A 57 -11.06 0.38 -16.08
C ASP A 57 -12.15 1.45 -16.20
N TRP A 58 -11.85 2.66 -15.71
CA TRP A 58 -12.72 3.83 -15.82
C TRP A 58 -14.11 3.65 -15.18
N GLU A 59 -14.23 2.83 -14.14
CA GLU A 59 -15.47 2.62 -13.39
C GLU A 59 -15.21 2.69 -11.88
N CYS A 60 -16.02 3.45 -11.17
CA CYS A 60 -15.98 3.51 -9.70
C CYS A 60 -16.84 2.37 -9.07
N ALA A 61 -16.55 1.98 -7.82
CA ALA A 61 -17.22 0.87 -7.10
C ALA A 61 -18.76 0.91 -7.13
N CYS A 62 -19.34 2.10 -6.94
CA CYS A 62 -20.79 2.30 -6.87
C CYS A 62 -21.47 2.41 -8.24
N GLY A 63 -20.68 2.52 -9.33
CA GLY A 63 -21.17 2.65 -10.70
C GLY A 63 -21.72 4.02 -11.08
N LYS A 64 -21.61 5.05 -10.22
CA LYS A 64 -22.03 6.44 -10.53
C LYS A 64 -21.28 7.01 -11.72
N TYR A 65 -19.95 6.90 -11.69
CA TYR A 65 -19.06 7.32 -12.77
C TYR A 65 -18.55 6.09 -13.53
N LYS A 66 -18.81 6.09 -14.84
CA LYS A 66 -18.39 5.04 -15.79
C LYS A 66 -17.89 5.67 -17.09
N ARG A 67 -16.95 5.00 -17.74
CA ARG A 67 -16.31 5.37 -19.02
C ARG A 67 -15.23 6.45 -18.84
N ILE A 68 -14.36 6.53 -19.86
CA ILE A 68 -13.16 7.38 -19.88
C ILE A 68 -13.42 8.87 -19.72
N ARG A 69 -14.64 9.37 -19.98
CA ARG A 69 -15.00 10.79 -19.86
C ARG A 69 -14.84 11.35 -18.44
N TYR A 70 -14.90 10.49 -17.42
CA TYR A 70 -14.74 10.88 -16.01
C TYR A 70 -13.33 10.61 -15.47
N LYS A 71 -12.35 10.42 -16.36
CA LYS A 71 -10.95 10.18 -15.99
C LYS A 71 -10.46 11.19 -14.93
N GLY A 72 -9.88 10.68 -13.85
CA GLY A 72 -9.29 11.47 -12.77
C GLY A 72 -10.28 12.01 -11.74
N ILE A 73 -11.58 11.80 -11.92
CA ILE A 73 -12.59 12.19 -10.93
C ILE A 73 -12.61 11.18 -9.80
N VAL A 74 -12.56 11.67 -8.56
CA VAL A 74 -12.83 10.89 -7.35
C VAL A 74 -14.33 10.91 -7.08
N CYS A 75 -14.94 9.73 -6.96
CA CYS A 75 -16.37 9.63 -6.73
C CYS A 75 -16.74 10.14 -5.34
N ASP A 76 -17.65 11.11 -5.26
CA ASP A 76 -18.25 11.63 -4.02
C ASP A 76 -18.96 10.56 -3.17
N ARG A 77 -19.56 9.53 -3.80
CA ARG A 77 -20.31 8.48 -3.08
C ARG A 77 -19.41 7.37 -2.52
N CYS A 78 -18.45 6.89 -3.30
CA CYS A 78 -17.62 5.73 -2.90
C CYS A 78 -16.14 6.06 -2.66
N GLY A 79 -15.70 7.28 -2.98
CA GLY A 79 -14.31 7.71 -2.82
C GLY A 79 -13.34 7.10 -3.85
N VAL A 80 -13.81 6.27 -4.77
CA VAL A 80 -12.95 5.61 -5.77
C VAL A 80 -12.64 6.58 -6.91
N GLU A 81 -11.36 6.69 -7.24
CA GLU A 81 -10.86 7.44 -8.39
C GLU A 81 -11.11 6.68 -9.70
N VAL A 82 -11.64 7.38 -10.70
CA VAL A 82 -11.88 6.80 -12.02
C VAL A 82 -10.59 6.84 -12.84
N THR A 83 -9.86 5.73 -12.79
CA THR A 83 -8.59 5.52 -13.52
C THR A 83 -8.52 4.11 -14.11
N ARG A 84 -7.39 3.73 -14.69
CA ARG A 84 -7.17 2.35 -15.15
C ARG A 84 -6.93 1.44 -13.95
N SER A 85 -7.46 0.23 -13.99
CA SER A 85 -7.22 -0.82 -13.00
C SER A 85 -5.73 -1.17 -12.83
N LYS A 86 -4.89 -0.86 -13.82
CA LYS A 86 -3.43 -1.01 -13.75
C LYS A 86 -2.81 -0.37 -12.50
N VAL A 87 -3.36 0.74 -12.00
CA VAL A 87 -2.82 1.42 -10.82
C VAL A 87 -2.82 0.52 -9.57
N ARG A 88 -3.69 -0.50 -9.51
CA ARG A 88 -3.73 -1.48 -8.41
C ARG A 88 -2.43 -2.29 -8.24
N ARG A 89 -1.55 -2.27 -9.24
CA ARG A 89 -0.24 -2.94 -9.22
C ARG A 89 0.88 -2.03 -8.70
N GLU A 90 0.62 -0.73 -8.57
CA GLU A 90 1.63 0.30 -8.27
C GLU A 90 1.29 1.09 -7.00
N ARG A 91 0.00 1.20 -6.62
CA ARG A 91 -0.44 1.88 -5.40
C ARG A 91 -0.17 1.05 -4.15
N MET A 92 0.48 1.65 -3.16
CA MET A 92 0.73 1.04 -1.86
C MET A 92 -0.35 1.42 -0.84
N GLY A 93 -0.64 0.50 0.08
CA GLY A 93 -1.41 0.73 1.30
C GLY A 93 -0.49 0.62 2.51
N HIS A 94 -0.94 1.09 3.66
CA HIS A 94 -0.23 0.89 4.93
C HIS A 94 -1.19 0.44 6.04
N ILE A 95 -0.62 -0.05 7.14
CA ILE A 95 -1.33 -0.32 8.38
C ILE A 95 -0.66 0.53 9.45
N GLU A 96 -1.45 1.34 10.16
CA GLU A 96 -0.94 2.09 11.29
C GLU A 96 -0.92 1.18 12.53
N LEU A 97 0.26 0.96 13.09
CA LEU A 97 0.42 0.06 14.23
C LEU A 97 0.14 0.80 15.54
N ALA A 98 -0.65 0.19 16.41
CA ALA A 98 -0.94 0.76 17.74
C ALA A 98 0.29 0.86 18.64
N ALA A 99 1.31 0.02 18.40
CA ALA A 99 2.58 0.03 19.11
C ALA A 99 3.74 -0.17 18.12
N PRO A 100 4.92 0.40 18.37
CA PRO A 100 6.08 0.21 17.53
C PRO A 100 6.53 -1.26 17.55
N VAL A 101 7.02 -1.75 16.42
CA VAL A 101 7.54 -3.11 16.26
C VAL A 101 8.92 -3.07 15.62
N THR A 102 9.74 -4.05 15.93
CA THR A 102 11.07 -4.22 15.32
C THR A 102 10.98 -5.02 14.03
N HIS A 103 11.69 -4.61 12.99
CA HIS A 103 11.76 -5.38 11.75
C HIS A 103 12.67 -6.60 11.93
N ILE A 104 12.13 -7.81 11.67
CA ILE A 104 12.80 -9.09 11.96
C ILE A 104 14.19 -9.23 11.31
N TRP A 105 14.40 -8.63 10.13
CA TRP A 105 15.71 -8.65 9.43
C TRP A 105 16.85 -8.03 10.24
N TYR A 106 16.58 -6.98 11.04
CA TYR A 106 17.62 -6.34 11.86
C TYR A 106 17.75 -6.97 13.25
N PHE A 107 16.72 -7.70 13.68
CA PHE A 107 16.69 -8.40 14.95
C PHE A 107 17.30 -9.81 14.87
N LYS A 108 16.69 -10.71 14.09
CA LYS A 108 17.06 -12.13 13.97
C LYS A 108 18.10 -12.43 12.88
N GLY A 109 18.40 -11.46 12.01
CA GLY A 109 19.48 -11.60 11.04
C GLY A 109 20.80 -11.87 11.75
N ILE A 110 21.61 -12.82 11.28
CA ILE A 110 22.89 -13.17 11.91
C ILE A 110 24.03 -12.49 11.14
N PRO A 111 24.89 -11.67 11.77
CA PRO A 111 24.81 -11.19 13.16
C PRO A 111 23.73 -10.11 13.34
N SER A 112 23.11 -10.07 14.53
CA SER A 112 22.01 -9.15 14.85
C SER A 112 22.47 -7.70 14.69
N ARG A 113 21.91 -6.98 13.70
CA ARG A 113 22.28 -5.60 13.44
C ARG A 113 21.91 -4.70 14.62
N MET A 114 20.76 -4.95 15.25
CA MET A 114 20.35 -4.24 16.46
C MET A 114 21.22 -4.59 17.66
N GLY A 115 21.53 -5.86 17.87
CA GLY A 115 22.41 -6.29 18.96
C GLY A 115 23.80 -5.67 18.89
N LEU A 116 24.36 -5.55 17.68
CA LEU A 116 25.65 -4.89 17.45
C LEU A 116 25.61 -3.39 17.75
N VAL A 117 24.52 -2.70 17.38
CA VAL A 117 24.38 -1.25 17.63
C VAL A 117 24.18 -0.94 19.12
N LEU A 118 23.49 -1.83 19.83
CA LEU A 118 23.15 -1.63 21.25
C LEU A 118 24.12 -2.32 22.23
N ASP A 119 25.16 -2.99 21.73
CA ASP A 119 26.09 -3.82 22.50
C ASP A 119 25.38 -4.86 23.40
N MET A 120 24.38 -5.55 22.83
CA MET A 120 23.56 -6.52 23.52
C MET A 120 23.64 -7.91 22.88
N SER A 121 23.62 -8.94 23.71
CA SER A 121 23.57 -10.33 23.21
C SER A 121 22.23 -10.59 22.51
N PRO A 122 22.19 -11.39 21.42
CA PRO A 122 20.92 -11.71 20.72
C PRO A 122 19.87 -12.45 21.56
N ARG A 123 20.26 -12.97 22.73
CA ARG A 123 19.34 -13.60 23.69
C ARG A 123 18.71 -12.59 24.65
N SER A 124 19.42 -11.49 24.92
CA SER A 124 18.97 -10.40 25.80
C SER A 124 18.14 -9.36 25.06
N LEU A 125 18.16 -9.39 23.73
CA LEU A 125 17.40 -8.55 22.82
C LEU A 125 16.09 -9.25 22.42
#